data_AF-A0AAW9RP17-F1
#
_entry.id   AF-A0AAW9RP17-F1
#
_cell.length_a   1.000
_cell.length_b   1.000
_cell.length_c   1.000
_cell.angle_alpha   90.00
_cell.angle_beta   90.00
_cell.angle_gamma   90.00
#
_symmetry.space_group_name_H-M   'P 1'
#
loop_
_entity.id
_entity.type
_entity.pdbx_description
1 polymer ?
#
loop_
_entity_poly.entity_id
_entity_poly.type
_entity_poly.pdbx_seq_one_letter_code
_entity_poly.pdbx_strand_id
1 'polypeptide(L)' 'MKKLIPLLAILLFLFSCKPVKPYQRAYLNDHEMQLGTKPLESFEDNFQSYREGASGGMGKKSGGGCGCN' A
#
# COMPACT_ATOMS: atom_id res chain seq x y z
N MET A 1 24.15 -14.51 -24.32
CA MET A 1 24.48 -13.18 -23.77
C MET A 1 23.31 -12.18 -23.80
N LYS A 2 22.51 -12.08 -24.86
CA LYS A 2 21.39 -11.12 -24.96
C LYS A 2 20.28 -11.29 -23.89
N LYS A 3 20.09 -12.51 -23.35
CA LYS A 3 19.11 -12.79 -22.27
C LYS A 3 19.60 -12.45 -20.85
N LEU A 4 20.89 -12.19 -20.65
CA LEU A 4 21.45 -11.81 -19.34
C LEU A 4 21.20 -10.33 -19.00
N ILE A 5 21.11 -9.48 -20.03
CA ILE A 5 20.87 -8.03 -19.87
C ILE A 5 19.52 -7.74 -19.20
N PRO A 6 18.37 -8.30 -19.63
CA PRO A 6 17.09 -8.04 -18.95
C PRO A 6 17.04 -8.63 -17.54
N LEU A 7 17.71 -9.76 -17.29
CA LEU A 7 17.79 -10.36 -15.95
C LEU A 7 18.53 -9.47 -14.96
N LEU A 8 19.68 -8.90 -15.39
CA LEU A 8 20.46 -7.98 -14.57
C LEU A 8 19.69 -6.68 -14.29
N ALA A 9 18.94 -6.18 -15.28
CA ALA A 9 18.11 -5.00 -15.10
C ALA A 9 17.01 -5.21 -14.03
N ILE A 10 16.36 -6.38 -14.00
CA ILE A 10 15.35 -6.71 -12.97
C ILE A 10 15.98 -6.77 -11.58
N LEU A 11 17.19 -7.33 -11.45
CA LEU A 11 17.87 -7.46 -10.17
C LEU A 11 18.16 -6.10 -9.50
N LEU A 12 18.42 -5.05 -10.29
CA LEU A 12 18.71 -3.71 -9.78
C LEU A 12 17.53 -3.07 -9.05
N PHE A 13 16.29 -3.46 -9.37
CA PHE A 13 15.09 -2.91 -8.72
C PHE A 13 14.82 -3.47 -7.32
N LEU A 14 15.49 -4.55 -6.93
CA LEU A 14 15.27 -5.21 -5.62
C LEU A 14 15.95 -4.48 -4.44
N PHE A 15 16.81 -3.49 -4.69
CA PHE A 15 17.63 -2.84 -3.65
C PHE A 15 17.04 -1.56 -3.03
N SER A 16 15.74 -1.29 -3.22
CA SER A 16 15.11 -0.01 -2.79
C SER A 16 14.72 0.05 -1.30
N CYS A 17 14.72 -1.08 -0.57
CA CYS A 17 14.26 -1.09 0.82
C CYS A 17 15.23 -0.34 1.75
N LYS A 18 14.72 0.68 2.47
CA LYS A 18 15.49 1.52 3.41
C LYS A 18 14.89 1.44 4.82
N PRO A 19 15.74 1.31 5.86
CA PRO A 19 15.25 1.34 7.23
C PRO A 19 14.79 2.75 7.62
N VAL A 20 13.68 2.81 8.36
CA VAL A 20 13.15 4.08 8.91
C VAL A 20 13.89 4.41 10.21
N LYS A 21 14.35 5.66 10.32
CA LYS A 21 15.06 6.14 11.51
C LYS A 21 14.12 6.11 12.73
N PRO A 22 14.60 5.78 13.94
CA PRO A 22 13.72 5.59 15.10
C PRO A 22 12.77 6.76 15.39
N TYR A 23 13.25 8.00 15.26
CA TYR A 23 12.44 9.21 15.49
C TYR A 23 11.36 9.45 14.43
N GLN A 24 11.52 8.91 13.22
CA GLN A 24 10.49 9.02 12.16
C GLN A 24 9.33 8.04 12.39
N ARG A 25 9.52 7.02 13.24
CA ARG A 25 8.48 6.04 13.55
C ARG A 25 7.30 6.66 14.29
N ALA A 26 7.49 7.79 14.98
CA ALA A 26 6.40 8.53 15.61
C ALA A 26 5.32 8.94 14.61
N TYR A 27 5.70 9.38 13.40
CA TYR A 27 4.76 9.74 12.35
C TYR A 27 4.04 8.52 11.76
N LEU A 28 4.76 7.41 11.58
CA LEU A 28 4.16 6.17 11.06
C LEU A 28 3.22 5.50 12.05
N ASN A 29 3.42 5.73 13.35
CA ASN A 29 2.57 5.23 14.42
C ASN A 29 1.44 6.21 14.78
N ASP A 30 1.26 7.28 14.02
CA ASP A 30 0.13 8.18 14.18
C ASP A 30 -1.18 7.40 14.00
N HIS A 31 -2.20 7.74 14.79
CA HIS A 31 -3.53 7.16 14.71
C HIS A 31 -4.11 7.28 13.29
N GLU A 32 -3.84 8.40 12.62
CA GLU A 32 -4.32 8.66 11.27
C GLU A 32 -3.61 7.83 10.20
N MET A 33 -2.42 7.28 10.50
CA MET A 33 -1.68 6.39 9.60
C MET A 33 -2.02 4.91 9.79
N GLN A 34 -2.92 4.57 10.72
CA GLN A 34 -3.33 3.18 10.94
C GLN A 34 -4.11 2.63 9.74
N LEU A 35 -3.74 1.43 9.31
CA LEU A 35 -4.43 0.76 8.21
C LEU A 35 -5.82 0.29 8.65
N GLY A 36 -6.85 0.86 8.05
CA GLY A 36 -8.24 0.45 8.30
C GLY A 36 -9.21 1.61 8.18
N THR A 37 -10.45 1.30 7.85
CA THR A 37 -11.53 2.28 7.79
C THR A 37 -11.97 2.63 9.20
N LYS A 38 -12.06 3.93 9.51
CA LYS A 38 -12.70 4.35 10.75
C LYS A 38 -14.21 4.06 10.66
N PRO A 39 -14.90 3.79 11.78
CA PRO A 39 -16.35 3.58 11.76
C PRO A 39 -17.12 4.73 11.09
N LEU A 40 -16.64 5.96 11.23
CA LEU A 40 -17.24 7.16 10.64
C LEU A 40 -17.05 7.25 9.11
N GLU A 41 -16.01 6.63 8.56
CA GLU A 41 -15.67 6.69 7.12
C GLU A 41 -16.43 5.63 6.30
N SER A 42 -17.19 4.73 6.95
CA SER A 42 -17.89 3.66 6.27
C SER A 42 -18.90 4.16 5.22
N PHE A 43 -19.52 5.32 5.43
CA PHE A 43 -20.46 5.88 4.45
C PHE A 43 -19.76 6.35 3.17
N GLU A 44 -18.64 7.06 3.32
CA GLU A 44 -17.83 7.56 2.21
C GLU A 44 -17.21 6.40 1.43
N ASP A 45 -16.72 5.38 2.14
CA ASP A 45 -16.19 4.15 1.56
C ASP A 45 -17.24 3.41 0.72
N ASN A 46 -18.48 3.30 1.22
CA ASN A 46 -19.56 2.74 0.43
C ASN A 46 -19.79 3.56 -0.84
N PHE A 47 -19.86 4.89 -0.73
CA PHE A 47 -20.03 5.78 -1.88
C PHE A 47 -18.93 5.58 -2.94
N GLN A 48 -17.66 5.57 -2.54
CA GLN A 48 -16.52 5.36 -3.43
C GLN A 48 -16.57 3.96 -4.06
N SER A 49 -16.93 2.94 -3.27
CA SER A 49 -17.07 1.56 -3.75
C SER A 49 -18.17 1.41 -4.80
N TYR A 50 -19.41 1.85 -4.52
CA TYR A 50 -20.55 1.60 -5.41
C TYR A 50 -20.66 2.59 -6.58
N ARG A 51 -20.14 3.82 -6.45
CA ARG A 51 -20.18 4.82 -7.53
C ARG A 51 -18.90 4.93 -8.33
N GLU A 52 -17.76 4.83 -7.67
CA GLU A 52 -16.46 5.07 -8.30
C GLU A 52 -15.73 3.76 -8.62
N GLY A 53 -16.27 2.62 -8.16
CA GLY A 53 -15.61 1.32 -8.31
C GLY A 53 -14.29 1.26 -7.53
N ALA A 54 -14.10 2.14 -6.55
CA ALA A 54 -12.89 2.17 -5.75
C ALA A 54 -12.81 0.89 -4.90
N SER A 55 -11.64 0.26 -4.90
CA SER A 55 -11.36 -0.91 -4.09
C SER A 55 -9.87 -0.92 -3.71
N GLY A 56 -9.57 -1.35 -2.49
CA GLY A 56 -8.21 -1.32 -1.96
C GLY A 56 -7.92 -0.14 -1.01
N GLY A 57 -6.76 -0.16 -0.35
CA GLY A 57 -6.29 0.89 0.56
C GLY A 57 -6.72 0.74 2.02
N MET A 58 -7.79 -0.02 2.28
CA MET A 58 -8.25 -0.27 3.65
C MET A 58 -7.59 -1.54 4.19
N GLY A 59 -7.03 -1.48 5.40
CA GLY A 59 -6.27 -2.55 6.08
C GLY A 59 -6.98 -3.90 6.32
N LYS A 60 -8.13 -4.16 5.67
CA LYS A 60 -8.80 -5.46 5.66
C LYS A 60 -8.15 -6.38 4.62
N LYS A 61 -8.33 -7.71 4.77
CA LYS A 61 -7.79 -8.74 3.85
C LYS A 61 -8.12 -8.52 2.37
N SER A 62 -9.18 -7.78 2.06
CA SER A 62 -9.56 -7.40 0.69
C SER A 62 -9.01 -6.03 0.21
N GLY A 63 -8.20 -5.33 1.01
CA GLY A 63 -7.71 -3.99 0.64
C GLY A 63 -6.25 -3.68 0.96
N GLY A 64 -5.50 -4.62 1.54
CA GLY A 64 -4.10 -4.42 1.90
C GLY A 64 -3.08 -4.63 0.77
N GLY A 65 -3.13 -3.84 -0.30
CA GLY A 65 -2.02 -3.71 -1.27
C GLY A 65 -1.83 -4.85 -2.28
N CYS A 66 -1.45 -4.48 -3.52
CA CYS A 66 -1.75 -5.17 -4.79
C CYS A 66 -3.26 -5.28 -4.94
N GLY A 67 -3.90 -4.36 -5.66
CA GLY A 67 -5.34 -4.38 -5.99
C GLY A 67 -5.70 -5.56 -6.89
N CYS A 68 -5.43 -6.76 -6.41
CA CYS A 68 -5.45 -8.01 -7.10
C CYS A 68 -6.63 -8.77 -6.47
N ASN A 69 -7.82 -8.59 -7.07
CA ASN A 69 -8.99 -9.45 -6.80
C ASN A 69 -8.68 -10.89 -7.20
#